data_AF-A0A9N8K1J5-F1
#
_entry.id   AF-A0A9N8K1J5-F1
#
_cell.length_a   1.000
_cell.length_b   1.000
_cell.length_c   1.000
_cell.angle_alpha   90.00
_cell.angle_beta   90.00
_cell.angle_gamma   90.00
#
_symmetry.space_group_name_H-M   'P 1'
#
loop_
_entity.id
_entity.type
_entity.pdbx_description
1 polymer ?
#
loop_
_entity_poly.entity_id
_entity_poly.type
_entity_poly.pdbx_seq_one_letter_code
_entity_poly.pdbx_strand_id
1 'polypeptide(L)'
;MGIERPKVDLIDLENQGKVVDTITKDTPDNIAMQGRFKSGTLLNYDLRSAAPFPGEPGLRWTINGEKGEILVTNPSAMFDITHDGVKIQLHEAGKDNAETIDLPSDNLSDLKHPSQNVGRLYEAYAKGDTKSYCDWKLALRRHELIEEMFQRGDGSKPFGEKAAYLSKESSSSGESTGSIQDSNAEVDADAQGTIIADREVKPREITREAGSGGAQTTVQSLEAEGFGVSSGPNDLSKNAGNRDLAS
;
A
#
# COMPACT_ATOMS: atom_id res chain seq x y z
N MET A 1 -12.16 -2.64 -6.36
CA MET A 1 -10.98 -3.52 -6.37
C MET A 1 -11.05 -4.38 -7.62
N GLY A 2 -9.93 -4.74 -8.22
CA GLY A 2 -9.89 -5.43 -9.51
C GLY A 2 -8.87 -6.57 -9.57
N ILE A 3 -9.07 -7.45 -10.54
CA ILE A 3 -8.15 -8.53 -10.91
C ILE A 3 -7.71 -8.28 -12.36
N GLU A 4 -6.56 -7.65 -12.52
CA GLU A 4 -6.00 -7.28 -13.83
C GLU A 4 -5.03 -8.35 -14.35
N ARG A 5 -4.39 -9.12 -13.46
CA ARG A 5 -3.43 -10.18 -13.76
C ARG A 5 -3.83 -11.47 -13.08
N PRO A 6 -4.81 -12.22 -13.62
CA PRO A 6 -5.36 -13.40 -12.97
C PRO A 6 -4.38 -14.59 -12.94
N LYS A 7 -3.31 -14.57 -13.74
CA LYS A 7 -2.29 -15.63 -13.75
C LYS A 7 -1.09 -15.22 -12.92
N VAL A 8 -0.67 -16.09 -12.01
CA VAL A 8 0.50 -15.89 -11.16
C VAL A 8 1.42 -17.10 -11.25
N ASP A 9 2.71 -16.82 -11.42
CA ASP A 9 3.74 -17.84 -11.46
C ASP A 9 4.05 -18.38 -10.07
N LEU A 10 4.07 -19.71 -9.95
CA LEU A 10 4.61 -20.41 -8.79
C LEU A 10 6.13 -20.49 -8.96
N ILE A 11 6.83 -19.91 -8.00
CA ILE A 11 8.27 -19.76 -8.03
C ILE A 11 8.89 -20.72 -7.02
N ASP A 12 9.85 -21.52 -7.50
CA ASP A 12 10.66 -22.38 -6.65
C ASP A 12 11.86 -21.58 -6.11
N LEU A 13 11.79 -21.28 -4.82
CA LEU A 13 12.82 -20.50 -4.13
C LEU A 13 14.14 -21.25 -3.95
N GLU A 14 14.11 -22.60 -3.90
CA GLU A 14 15.32 -23.42 -3.78
C GLU A 14 16.08 -23.48 -5.12
N ASN A 15 15.34 -23.48 -6.23
CA ASN A 15 15.89 -23.51 -7.58
C ASN A 15 16.01 -22.11 -8.21
N GLN A 16 16.61 -21.18 -7.48
CA GLN A 16 16.95 -19.82 -7.95
C GLN A 16 15.75 -19.00 -8.46
N GLY A 17 14.56 -19.27 -7.96
CA GLY A 17 13.37 -18.54 -8.37
C GLY A 17 12.84 -18.95 -9.74
N LYS A 18 13.14 -20.19 -10.18
CA LYS A 18 12.58 -20.73 -11.42
C LYS A 18 11.05 -20.82 -11.31
N VAL A 19 10.35 -20.41 -12.37
CA VAL A 19 8.91 -20.65 -12.50
C VAL A 19 8.68 -22.14 -12.72
N VAL A 20 7.95 -22.77 -11.81
CA VAL A 20 7.63 -24.20 -11.85
C VAL A 20 6.21 -24.48 -12.32
N ASP A 21 5.29 -23.52 -12.18
CA ASP A 21 3.91 -23.62 -12.63
C ASP A 21 3.26 -22.23 -12.67
N THR A 22 2.02 -22.12 -13.16
CA THR A 22 1.21 -20.91 -13.15
C THR A 22 -0.21 -21.22 -12.67
N ILE A 23 -0.65 -20.54 -11.60
CA ILE A 23 -2.02 -20.68 -11.06
C ILE A 23 -2.90 -19.51 -11.48
N THR A 24 -4.21 -19.72 -11.40
CA THR A 24 -5.19 -18.63 -11.55
C THR A 24 -5.60 -18.15 -10.18
N LYS A 25 -5.37 -16.88 -9.86
CA LYS A 25 -5.86 -16.25 -8.62
C LYS A 25 -7.23 -15.63 -8.83
N ASP A 26 -8.02 -15.65 -7.77
CA ASP A 26 -9.31 -14.99 -7.62
C ASP A 26 -9.24 -13.81 -6.63
N THR A 27 -8.05 -13.48 -6.13
CA THR A 27 -7.82 -12.34 -5.24
C THR A 27 -7.49 -11.05 -6.01
N PRO A 28 -7.91 -9.88 -5.52
CA PRO A 28 -7.57 -8.59 -6.15
C PRO A 28 -6.05 -8.36 -6.24
N ASP A 29 -5.60 -7.74 -7.33
CA ASP A 29 -4.23 -7.23 -7.49
C ASP A 29 -4.18 -5.71 -7.67
N ASN A 30 -5.34 -5.06 -7.76
CA ASN A 30 -5.41 -3.61 -7.90
C ASN A 30 -6.49 -3.06 -6.95
N ILE A 31 -6.09 -2.09 -6.13
CA ILE A 31 -6.96 -1.41 -5.17
C ILE A 31 -6.81 0.08 -5.41
N ALA A 32 -7.91 0.72 -5.79
CA ALA A 32 -8.05 2.17 -5.76
C ALA A 32 -9.07 2.52 -4.68
N MET A 33 -8.71 3.43 -3.79
CA MET A 33 -9.55 3.87 -2.68
C MET A 33 -9.37 5.37 -2.48
N GLN A 34 -10.48 6.09 -2.50
CA GLN A 34 -10.53 7.47 -2.06
C GLN A 34 -11.29 7.53 -0.74
N GLY A 35 -11.13 8.60 0.04
CA GLY A 35 -11.73 8.65 1.35
C GLY A 35 -11.51 9.97 2.05
N ARG A 36 -12.09 10.09 3.25
CA ARG A 36 -11.86 11.20 4.15
C ARG A 36 -11.70 10.68 5.57
N PHE A 37 -10.69 11.15 6.29
CA PHE A 37 -10.57 10.93 7.73
C PHE A 37 -11.67 11.70 8.48
N LYS A 38 -11.95 11.39 9.75
CA LYS A 38 -12.97 12.15 10.53
C LYS A 38 -12.56 13.60 10.73
N SER A 39 -11.26 13.87 10.72
CA SER A 39 -10.67 15.22 10.71
C SER A 39 -11.05 16.04 9.45
N GLY A 40 -11.55 15.39 8.40
CA GLY A 40 -11.85 16.03 7.13
C GLY A 40 -10.71 15.92 6.11
N THR A 41 -9.55 15.40 6.48
CA THR A 41 -8.40 15.19 5.58
C THR A 41 -8.76 14.19 4.47
N LEU A 42 -8.42 14.51 3.22
CA LEU A 42 -8.67 13.63 2.08
C LEU A 42 -7.61 12.52 2.03
N LEU A 43 -8.05 11.28 1.75
CA LEU A 43 -7.21 10.13 1.46
C LEU A 43 -7.36 9.73 -0.01
N ASN A 44 -6.24 9.53 -0.70
CA ASN A 44 -6.19 8.78 -1.94
C ASN A 44 -5.16 7.65 -1.78
N TYR A 45 -5.55 6.44 -2.17
CA TYR A 45 -4.74 5.24 -2.02
C TYR A 45 -4.88 4.40 -3.28
N ASP A 46 -3.73 4.11 -3.89
CA ASP A 46 -3.62 3.25 -5.06
C ASP A 46 -2.56 2.19 -4.79
N LEU A 47 -2.95 0.92 -4.87
CA LEU A 47 -2.09 -0.24 -4.70
C LEU A 47 -2.19 -1.13 -5.91
N ARG A 48 -1.05 -1.47 -6.48
CA ARG A 48 -0.92 -2.46 -7.55
C ARG A 48 0.05 -3.55 -7.12
N SER A 49 -0.42 -4.79 -7.13
CA SER A 49 0.40 -5.97 -6.91
C SER A 49 1.19 -6.29 -8.18
N ALA A 50 2.39 -5.70 -8.26
CA ALA A 50 3.36 -5.94 -9.31
C ALA A 50 4.71 -5.30 -8.92
N ALA A 51 5.76 -5.62 -9.67
CA ALA A 51 7.00 -4.86 -9.57
C ALA A 51 6.77 -3.36 -9.79
N PRO A 52 7.51 -2.48 -9.07
CA PRO A 52 7.51 -1.05 -9.32
C PRO A 52 7.84 -0.76 -10.79
N PHE A 53 7.39 0.39 -11.29
CA PHE A 53 7.81 0.84 -12.61
C PHE A 53 9.34 1.08 -12.58
N PRO A 54 10.10 0.71 -13.63
CA PRO A 54 11.55 0.89 -13.62
C PRO A 54 11.96 2.34 -13.32
N GLY A 55 12.80 2.53 -12.29
CA GLY A 55 13.27 3.84 -11.85
C GLY A 55 12.37 4.53 -10.82
N GLU A 56 11.16 4.03 -10.58
CA GLU A 56 10.21 4.57 -9.62
C GLU A 56 10.28 3.81 -8.28
N PRO A 57 9.95 4.45 -7.14
CA PRO A 57 9.83 3.74 -5.87
C PRO A 57 8.63 2.79 -5.89
N GLY A 58 8.71 1.71 -5.11
CA GLY A 58 7.58 0.79 -4.92
C GLY A 58 6.49 1.34 -4.01
N LEU A 59 6.85 2.29 -3.15
CA LEU A 59 5.93 3.06 -2.33
C LEU A 59 6.25 4.55 -2.42
N ARG A 60 5.20 5.34 -2.59
CA ARG A 60 5.23 6.78 -2.45
C ARG A 60 4.04 7.22 -1.61
N TRP A 61 4.31 7.78 -0.45
CA TRP A 61 3.30 8.33 0.45
C TRP A 61 3.57 9.81 0.65
N THR A 62 2.60 10.65 0.28
CA THR A 62 2.67 12.10 0.47
C THR A 62 1.62 12.51 1.48
N ILE A 63 2.03 13.29 2.48
CA ILE A 63 1.17 13.84 3.52
C ILE A 63 1.25 15.36 3.39
N ASN A 64 0.14 15.98 3.01
CA ASN A 64 0.05 17.43 2.83
C ASN A 64 -0.53 18.08 4.08
N GLY A 65 0.16 19.08 4.61
CA GLY A 65 -0.29 19.88 5.74
C GLY A 65 -0.15 21.38 5.47
N GLU A 66 -0.75 22.19 6.34
CA GLU A 66 -0.71 23.66 6.21
C GLU A 66 0.69 24.25 6.38
N LYS A 67 1.59 23.52 7.06
CA LYS A 67 2.96 23.96 7.37
C LYS A 67 4.01 23.37 6.44
N GLY A 68 3.61 22.50 5.50
CA GLY A 68 4.53 21.77 4.65
C GLY A 68 4.03 20.38 4.28
N GLU A 69 4.90 19.63 3.63
CA GLU A 69 4.62 18.31 3.06
C GLU A 69 5.63 17.29 3.56
N ILE A 70 5.18 16.07 3.81
CA ILE A 70 6.05 14.93 4.08
C ILE A 70 5.97 13.97 2.89
N LEU A 71 7.14 13.57 2.39
CA LEU A 71 7.28 12.54 1.37
C LEU A 71 8.00 11.33 1.98
N VAL A 72 7.34 10.19 1.97
CA VAL A 72 7.94 8.89 2.28
C VAL A 72 8.05 8.08 1.00
N THR A 73 9.25 7.58 0.71
CA THR A 73 9.49 6.66 -0.41
C THR A 73 10.20 5.40 0.06
N ASN A 74 9.88 4.26 -0.57
CA ASN A 74 10.57 3.00 -0.33
C ASN A 74 10.59 2.16 -1.63
N PRO A 75 11.68 1.43 -1.93
CA PRO A 75 11.70 0.46 -3.04
C PRO A 75 10.61 -0.64 -2.96
N SER A 76 10.16 -0.98 -1.76
CA SER A 76 9.14 -1.98 -1.45
C SER A 76 7.86 -1.35 -0.88
N ALA A 77 6.70 -1.94 -1.18
CA ALA A 77 5.41 -1.52 -0.61
C ALA A 77 5.24 -1.90 0.88
N MET A 78 5.87 -3.00 1.32
CA MET A 78 5.76 -3.54 2.68
C MET A 78 6.93 -3.05 3.54
N PHE A 79 7.01 -1.73 3.75
CA PHE A 79 8.12 -1.14 4.50
C PHE A 79 8.05 -1.39 6.02
N ASP A 80 6.91 -1.90 6.50
CA ASP A 80 6.70 -2.36 7.86
C ASP A 80 7.50 -3.62 8.19
N ILE A 81 7.81 -4.45 7.18
CA ILE A 81 8.62 -5.68 7.32
C ILE A 81 10.09 -5.41 6.98
N THR A 82 10.36 -4.69 5.89
CA THR A 82 11.71 -4.33 5.44
C THR A 82 11.76 -2.85 5.11
N HIS A 83 12.58 -2.10 5.85
CA HIS A 83 12.69 -0.65 5.71
C HIS A 83 13.94 -0.22 4.92
N ASP A 84 14.57 -1.15 4.20
CA ASP A 84 15.74 -0.85 3.36
C ASP A 84 15.42 0.19 2.29
N GLY A 85 16.24 1.24 2.23
CA GLY A 85 16.08 2.31 1.27
C GLY A 85 14.88 3.22 1.53
N VAL A 86 14.23 3.14 2.70
CA VAL A 86 13.24 4.13 3.11
C VAL A 86 13.87 5.53 3.14
N LYS A 87 13.16 6.50 2.58
CA LYS A 87 13.53 7.92 2.66
C LYS A 87 12.34 8.70 3.13
N ILE A 88 12.54 9.49 4.18
CA ILE A 88 11.55 10.43 4.70
C ILE A 88 12.09 11.83 4.43
N GLN A 89 11.30 12.67 3.76
CA GLN A 89 11.67 14.04 3.45
C GLN A 89 10.58 14.97 3.95
N LEU A 90 10.97 16.04 4.62
CA LEU A 90 10.09 17.13 5.05
C LEU A 90 10.36 18.36 4.19
N HIS A 91 9.32 18.89 3.58
CA HIS A 91 9.37 20.18 2.89
C HIS A 91 8.50 21.19 3.64
N GLU A 92 9.13 22.08 4.40
CA GLU A 92 8.38 23.13 5.10
C GLU A 92 7.91 24.23 4.15
N ALA A 93 6.73 24.77 4.42
CA ALA A 93 6.16 25.87 3.65
C ALA A 93 7.09 27.09 3.67
N GLY A 94 7.46 27.59 2.49
CA GLY A 94 8.33 28.74 2.31
C GLY A 94 9.84 28.42 2.30
N LYS A 95 10.25 27.16 2.45
CA LYS A 95 11.62 26.72 2.17
C LYS A 95 11.75 26.26 0.72
N ASP A 96 12.92 26.48 0.12
CA ASP A 96 13.18 26.08 -1.27
C ASP A 96 13.49 24.58 -1.44
N ASN A 97 13.92 23.92 -0.36
CA ASN A 97 14.40 22.54 -0.40
C ASN A 97 13.76 21.69 0.69
N ALA A 98 13.54 20.41 0.39
CA ALA A 98 13.17 19.41 1.38
C ALA A 98 14.41 18.93 2.16
N GLU A 99 14.24 18.68 3.46
CA GLU A 99 15.24 18.06 4.31
C GLU A 99 14.98 16.57 4.46
N THR A 100 16.03 15.75 4.45
CA THR A 100 15.93 14.33 4.76
C THR A 100 15.86 14.15 6.27
N ILE A 101 14.90 13.35 6.73
CA ILE A 101 14.74 12.96 8.12
C ILE A 101 15.42 11.61 8.33
N ASP A 102 16.44 11.60 9.19
CA ASP A 102 17.13 10.38 9.58
C ASP A 102 16.29 9.58 10.57
N LEU A 103 16.18 8.27 10.32
CA LEU A 103 15.53 7.36 11.25
C LEU A 103 16.46 7.04 12.41
N PRO A 104 15.98 7.11 13.66
CA PRO A 104 16.79 6.76 14.81
C PRO A 104 17.10 5.26 14.80
N SER A 105 18.36 4.92 15.10
CA SER A 105 18.76 3.55 15.39
C SER A 105 18.54 3.23 16.87
N ASP A 106 18.28 1.97 17.17
CA ASP A 106 18.08 1.43 18.52
C ASP A 106 18.83 0.11 18.73
N ASN A 107 18.71 -0.46 19.92
CA ASN A 107 19.30 -1.74 20.30
C ASN A 107 18.81 -2.96 19.49
N LEU A 108 17.77 -2.80 18.66
CA LEU A 108 17.23 -3.86 17.80
C LEU A 108 17.72 -3.73 16.35
N SER A 109 18.45 -2.67 16.01
CA SER A 109 18.89 -2.37 14.64
C SER A 109 19.81 -3.43 14.05
N ASP A 110 20.50 -4.22 14.88
CA ASP A 110 21.39 -5.31 14.45
C ASP A 110 20.65 -6.62 14.13
N LEU A 111 19.34 -6.70 14.41
CA LEU A 111 18.53 -7.88 14.09
C LEU A 111 18.07 -7.87 12.63
N LYS A 112 17.69 -9.03 12.10
CA LYS A 112 17.01 -9.13 10.79
C LYS A 112 15.76 -8.24 10.78
N HIS A 113 15.48 -7.55 9.68
CA HIS A 113 14.39 -6.55 9.60
C HIS A 113 13.03 -7.02 10.14
N PRO A 114 12.53 -8.23 9.79
CA PRO A 114 11.24 -8.71 10.31
C PRO A 114 11.22 -8.93 11.84
N SER A 115 12.39 -9.03 12.47
CA SER A 115 12.50 -9.18 13.93
C SER A 115 12.51 -7.83 14.65
N GLN A 116 12.84 -6.74 13.98
CA GLN A 116 13.00 -5.43 14.62
C GLN A 116 11.64 -4.83 15.02
N ASN A 117 10.68 -4.79 14.10
CA ASN A 117 9.32 -4.29 14.37
C ASN A 117 8.61 -5.14 15.44
N VAL A 118 8.72 -6.47 15.36
CA VAL A 118 8.18 -7.42 16.34
C VAL A 118 8.89 -7.25 17.69
N GLY A 119 10.22 -7.06 17.72
CA GLY A 119 10.96 -6.79 18.95
C GLY A 119 10.44 -5.55 19.68
N ARG A 120 10.21 -4.44 18.95
CA ARG A 120 9.64 -3.20 19.51
C ARG A 120 8.24 -3.43 20.08
N LEU A 121 7.41 -4.24 19.41
CA LEU A 121 6.10 -4.65 19.90
C LEU A 121 6.20 -5.39 21.24
N TYR A 122 7.10 -6.37 21.37
CA TYR A 122 7.30 -7.10 22.63
C TYR A 122 7.86 -6.22 23.75
N GLU A 123 8.77 -5.30 23.44
CA GLU A 123 9.28 -4.35 24.43
C GLU A 123 8.17 -3.43 24.95
N ALA A 124 7.31 -2.91 24.06
CA ALA A 124 6.17 -2.08 24.44
C ALA A 124 5.20 -2.86 25.33
N TYR A 125 4.89 -4.11 24.97
CA TYR A 125 4.04 -4.99 25.78
C TYR A 125 4.63 -5.25 27.17
N ALA A 126 5.93 -5.58 27.25
CA ALA A 126 6.62 -5.83 28.52
C ALA A 126 6.65 -4.59 29.45
N LYS A 127 6.71 -3.39 28.86
CA LYS A 127 6.66 -2.10 29.58
C LYS A 127 5.24 -1.67 29.96
N GLY A 128 4.20 -2.38 29.48
CA GLY A 128 2.81 -1.97 29.64
C GLY A 128 2.45 -0.70 28.86
N ASP A 129 3.21 -0.37 27.81
CA ASP A 129 2.98 0.79 26.96
C ASP A 129 1.90 0.51 25.91
N THR A 130 0.65 0.52 26.36
CA THR A 130 -0.54 0.23 25.54
C THR A 130 -0.75 1.17 24.36
N LYS A 131 -0.01 2.28 24.28
CA LYS A 131 -0.08 3.23 23.15
C LYS A 131 0.84 2.85 21.99
N SER A 132 1.85 2.01 22.26
CA SER A 132 2.87 1.63 21.29
C SER A 132 2.57 0.29 20.60
N TYR A 133 1.39 -0.29 20.82
CA TYR A 133 0.96 -1.50 20.13
C TYR A 133 -0.56 -1.54 19.88
N CYS A 134 -0.96 -2.35 18.90
CA CYS A 134 -2.36 -2.51 18.51
C CYS A 134 -3.08 -3.52 19.43
N ASP A 135 -4.34 -3.28 19.72
CA ASP A 135 -5.22 -4.19 20.47
C ASP A 135 -6.27 -4.86 19.56
N TRP A 136 -7.09 -5.74 20.16
CA TRP A 136 -8.16 -6.42 19.44
C TRP A 136 -9.27 -5.49 18.95
N LYS A 137 -9.51 -4.35 19.62
CA LYS A 137 -10.51 -3.38 19.19
C LYS A 137 -10.06 -2.71 17.88
N LEU A 138 -8.78 -2.34 17.80
CA LEU A 138 -8.18 -1.78 16.60
C LEU A 138 -8.13 -2.79 15.46
N ALA A 139 -7.80 -4.06 15.75
CA ALA A 139 -7.86 -5.14 14.77
C ALA A 139 -9.27 -5.31 14.19
N LEU A 140 -10.31 -5.30 15.04
CA LEU A 140 -11.70 -5.38 14.59
C LEU A 140 -12.07 -4.22 13.66
N ARG A 141 -11.73 -2.97 14.03
CA ARG A 141 -11.97 -1.79 13.17
C ARG A 141 -11.29 -1.92 11.80
N ARG A 142 -10.07 -2.47 11.77
CA ARG A 142 -9.36 -2.74 10.51
C ARG A 142 -10.11 -3.78 9.66
N HIS A 143 -10.62 -4.84 10.26
CA HIS A 143 -11.42 -5.84 9.56
C HIS A 143 -12.75 -5.27 9.03
N GLU A 144 -13.40 -4.40 9.79
CA GLU A 144 -14.62 -3.70 9.36
C GLU A 144 -14.39 -2.80 8.15
N LEU A 145 -13.25 -2.10 8.10
CA LEU A 145 -12.83 -1.32 6.93
C LEU A 145 -12.60 -2.21 5.70
N ILE A 146 -11.89 -3.33 5.87
CA ILE A 146 -11.62 -4.28 4.76
C ILE A 146 -12.94 -4.84 4.21
N GLU A 147 -13.86 -5.24 5.09
CA GLU A 147 -15.20 -5.71 4.69
C GLU A 147 -15.96 -4.64 3.90
N GLU A 148 -15.91 -3.38 4.32
CA GLU A 148 -16.50 -2.28 3.56
C GLU A 148 -15.86 -2.09 2.18
N MET A 149 -14.53 -2.21 2.08
CA MET A 149 -13.82 -2.13 0.80
C MET A 149 -14.33 -3.20 -0.17
N PHE A 150 -14.53 -4.44 0.28
CA PHE A 150 -15.13 -5.52 -0.53
C PHE A 150 -16.57 -5.21 -0.91
N GLN A 151 -17.42 -4.85 0.05
CA GLN A 151 -18.83 -4.54 -0.22
C GLN A 151 -19.02 -3.45 -1.28
N ARG A 152 -18.22 -2.38 -1.21
CA ARG A 152 -18.24 -1.29 -2.21
C ARG A 152 -17.58 -1.71 -3.53
N GLY A 153 -16.47 -2.44 -3.45
CA GLY A 153 -15.73 -2.93 -4.62
C GLY A 153 -16.57 -3.84 -5.50
N ASP A 154 -17.39 -4.70 -4.90
CA ASP A 154 -18.25 -5.66 -5.58
C ASP A 154 -19.60 -5.04 -5.99
N GLY A 155 -19.83 -3.76 -5.68
CA GLY A 155 -21.08 -3.05 -5.99
C GLY A 155 -22.29 -3.47 -5.14
N SER A 156 -22.09 -4.34 -4.13
CA SER A 156 -23.13 -4.77 -3.19
C SER A 156 -23.62 -3.63 -2.28
N LYS A 157 -22.83 -2.55 -2.17
CA LYS A 157 -23.22 -1.28 -1.55
C LYS A 157 -22.90 -0.09 -2.43
N PRO A 158 -23.90 0.74 -2.77
CA PRO A 158 -23.68 1.90 -3.60
C PRO A 158 -22.87 2.98 -2.87
N PHE A 159 -22.27 3.85 -3.69
CA PHE A 159 -21.53 5.02 -3.23
C PHE A 159 -22.40 5.93 -2.35
N GLY A 160 -21.82 6.48 -1.27
CA GLY A 160 -22.50 7.42 -0.38
C GLY A 160 -23.33 6.80 0.76
N GLU A 161 -23.59 5.49 0.74
CA GLU A 161 -24.18 4.81 1.90
C GLU A 161 -23.18 4.72 3.06
N LYS A 162 -23.67 4.82 4.31
CA LYS A 162 -22.83 4.61 5.50
C LYS A 162 -22.34 3.15 5.54
N ALA A 163 -21.12 2.96 6.02
CA ALA A 163 -20.58 1.63 6.28
C ALA A 163 -21.51 0.82 7.21
N ALA A 164 -21.58 -0.51 7.02
CA ALA A 164 -22.42 -1.37 7.85
C ALA A 164 -22.06 -1.25 9.34
N TYR A 165 -20.77 -1.22 9.65
CA TYR A 165 -20.31 -1.12 11.04
C TYR A 165 -20.67 0.23 11.67
N LEU A 166 -20.65 1.32 10.89
CA LEU A 166 -21.11 2.64 11.34
C LEU A 166 -22.63 2.72 11.57
N SER A 167 -23.42 1.83 10.95
CA SER A 167 -24.88 1.81 11.18
C SER A 167 -25.26 1.13 12.51
N LYS A 168 -24.42 0.23 13.03
CA LYS A 168 -24.70 -0.52 14.27
C LYS A 168 -24.55 0.31 15.55
N GLU A 169 -23.66 1.30 15.56
CA GLU A 169 -23.48 2.19 16.73
C GLU A 169 -24.73 3.02 17.08
N SER A 170 -25.68 3.21 16.15
CA SER A 170 -26.94 3.90 16.44
C SER A 170 -28.04 3.03 17.09
N SER A 171 -27.80 1.73 17.27
CA SER A 171 -28.84 0.77 17.68
C SER A 171 -28.56 -0.05 18.94
N SER A 172 -27.43 0.14 19.63
CA SER A 172 -27.16 -0.58 20.89
C SER A 172 -27.14 0.34 22.10
N SER A 173 -28.32 0.75 22.57
CA SER A 173 -28.52 1.03 24.00
C SER A 173 -28.63 -0.32 24.73
N GLY A 174 -27.49 -0.94 25.01
CA GLY A 174 -27.41 -2.19 25.76
C GLY A 174 -26.26 -2.10 26.75
N GLU A 175 -26.58 -2.03 28.04
CA GLU A 175 -25.62 -1.99 29.14
C GLU A 175 -24.63 -3.16 29.04
N SER A 176 -23.34 -2.84 28.96
CA SER A 176 -22.26 -3.77 29.28
C SER A 176 -21.46 -3.23 30.46
N THR A 177 -21.72 -3.76 31.64
CA THR A 177 -20.89 -3.58 32.83
C THR A 177 -19.56 -4.31 32.62
N GLY A 178 -18.53 -3.55 32.23
CA GLY A 178 -17.16 -4.01 32.16
C GLY A 178 -16.24 -2.81 32.10
N SER A 179 -15.64 -2.46 33.23
CA SER A 179 -14.71 -1.32 33.34
C SER A 179 -13.43 -1.62 32.56
N ILE A 180 -13.35 -1.15 31.33
CA ILE A 180 -12.09 -1.00 30.60
C ILE A 180 -11.92 0.50 30.41
N GLN A 181 -10.93 1.06 31.10
CA GLN A 181 -10.60 2.48 31.06
C GLN A 181 -10.44 2.96 29.61
N ASP A 182 -11.12 4.05 29.29
CA ASP A 182 -10.99 4.78 28.05
C ASP A 182 -9.53 5.22 27.85
N SER A 183 -8.78 4.48 27.03
CA SER A 183 -7.48 4.89 26.54
C SER A 183 -7.64 5.50 25.16
N ASN A 184 -7.67 6.84 25.10
CA ASN A 184 -7.54 7.61 23.87
C ASN A 184 -6.10 7.47 23.32
N ALA A 185 -5.83 6.36 22.65
CA ALA A 185 -4.71 6.25 21.72
C ALA A 185 -5.24 6.64 20.33
N GLU A 186 -5.03 7.89 19.94
CA GLU A 186 -5.17 8.33 18.54
C GLU A 186 -4.03 7.71 17.73
N VAL A 187 -4.24 6.47 17.31
CA VAL A 187 -3.62 5.94 16.10
C VAL A 187 -4.67 6.13 15.03
N ASP A 188 -4.36 6.95 14.02
CA ASP A 188 -5.28 7.47 12.98
C ASP A 188 -5.78 6.34 12.05
N ALA A 189 -6.60 5.46 12.62
CA ALA A 189 -7.26 4.33 11.97
C ALA A 189 -8.72 4.66 11.63
N ASP A 190 -9.04 5.95 11.47
CA ASP A 190 -10.38 6.48 11.23
C ASP A 190 -10.62 6.87 9.77
N ALA A 191 -9.74 6.46 8.84
CA ALA A 191 -9.92 6.66 7.41
C ALA A 191 -11.29 6.11 6.95
N GLN A 192 -12.23 7.01 6.63
CA GLN A 192 -13.51 6.66 6.02
C GLN A 192 -13.32 6.67 4.51
N GLY A 193 -12.95 5.52 3.95
CA GLY A 193 -12.75 5.33 2.51
C GLY A 193 -14.07 5.18 1.75
N THR A 194 -14.30 6.01 0.73
CA THR A 194 -15.30 5.76 -0.32
C THR A 194 -14.60 5.48 -1.67
N ILE A 195 -14.67 4.24 -2.13
CA ILE A 195 -14.08 3.81 -3.42
C ILE A 195 -14.89 4.41 -4.58
N ILE A 196 -14.23 5.09 -5.52
CA ILE A 196 -14.79 5.40 -6.85
C ILE A 196 -14.59 4.16 -7.71
N ALA A 197 -15.65 3.38 -7.91
CA ALA A 197 -15.69 2.37 -8.94
C ALA A 197 -16.16 3.04 -10.23
N ASP A 198 -15.23 3.33 -11.14
CA ASP A 198 -15.61 3.69 -12.50
C ASP A 198 -16.28 2.48 -13.14
N ARG A 199 -17.56 2.67 -13.44
CA ARG A 199 -18.45 1.69 -14.06
C ARG A 199 -17.97 1.42 -15.48
N GLU A 200 -17.53 0.20 -15.76
CA GLU A 200 -17.19 -0.34 -17.10
C GLU A 200 -16.54 0.68 -18.05
N VAL A 201 -15.25 0.99 -17.86
CA VAL A 201 -14.45 1.53 -18.96
C VAL A 201 -14.03 0.35 -19.83
N LYS A 202 -14.82 0.06 -20.87
CA LYS A 202 -14.38 -0.83 -21.95
C LYS A 202 -13.03 -0.32 -22.47
N PRO A 203 -12.03 -1.19 -22.73
CA PRO A 203 -10.75 -0.75 -23.27
C PRO A 203 -11.02 0.01 -24.57
N ARG A 204 -10.78 1.33 -24.55
CA ARG A 204 -10.69 2.09 -25.79
C ARG A 204 -9.39 1.63 -26.43
N GLU A 205 -9.50 0.92 -27.55
CA GLU A 205 -8.40 0.81 -28.49
C GLU A 205 -7.82 2.21 -28.67
N ILE A 206 -6.54 2.36 -28.40
CA ILE A 206 -5.81 3.58 -28.72
C ILE A 206 -5.69 3.59 -30.25
N THR A 207 -6.77 3.97 -30.92
CA THR A 207 -6.75 4.32 -32.33
C THR A 207 -6.03 5.66 -32.41
N ARG A 208 -4.81 5.57 -32.95
CA ARG A 208 -3.95 6.69 -33.27
C ARG A 208 -4.59 7.46 -34.42
N GLU A 209 -5.56 8.32 -34.15
CA GLU A 209 -5.93 9.36 -35.10
C GLU A 209 -4.81 10.41 -35.08
N ALA A 210 -3.83 10.19 -35.95
CA ALA A 210 -2.80 11.15 -36.29
C ALA A 210 -3.46 12.34 -37.00
N GLY A 211 -3.71 13.40 -36.23
CA GLY A 211 -3.88 14.75 -36.78
C GLY A 211 -2.61 15.16 -37.51
N SER A 212 -2.78 15.49 -38.78
CA SER A 212 -1.79 15.95 -39.75
C SER A 212 -0.79 16.99 -39.21
N GLY A 213 0.49 16.64 -39.22
CA GLY A 213 1.59 17.59 -38.97
C GLY A 213 2.93 16.85 -39.04
N GLY A 214 3.68 17.07 -40.11
CA GLY A 214 4.74 16.16 -40.56
C GLY A 214 5.96 16.03 -39.65
N ALA A 215 6.39 14.79 -39.48
CA ALA A 215 7.79 14.35 -39.60
C ALA A 215 7.75 12.84 -39.88
N GLN A 216 8.19 12.43 -41.08
CA GLN A 216 8.36 11.02 -41.41
C GLN A 216 9.56 10.49 -40.63
N THR A 217 9.33 9.67 -39.61
CA THR A 217 10.32 8.74 -39.10
C THR A 217 9.89 7.34 -39.51
N THR A 218 10.53 6.81 -40.55
CA THR A 218 10.31 5.47 -41.09
C THR A 218 10.60 4.41 -40.04
N VAL A 219 9.79 3.36 -40.00
CA VAL A 219 9.82 2.23 -39.04
C VAL A 219 11.19 1.55 -38.91
N GLN A 220 12.10 1.74 -39.87
CA GLN A 220 13.48 1.26 -39.80
C GLN A 220 14.39 2.00 -38.80
N SER A 221 13.99 3.16 -38.26
CA SER A 221 14.77 3.87 -37.23
C SER A 221 14.35 3.54 -35.79
N LEU A 222 13.33 2.70 -35.58
CA LEU A 222 12.93 2.21 -34.25
C LEU A 222 13.46 0.79 -33.95
N GLU A 223 14.07 0.13 -34.94
CA GLU A 223 14.75 -1.16 -34.75
C GLU A 223 16.24 -1.01 -34.40
N ALA A 224 16.78 0.22 -34.45
CA ALA A 224 18.20 0.51 -34.22
C ALA A 224 18.53 1.02 -32.80
N GLU A 225 17.53 1.25 -31.94
CA GLU A 225 17.75 1.57 -30.52
C GLU A 225 17.14 0.50 -29.63
N GLY A 226 17.77 -0.68 -29.64
CA GLY A 226 17.93 -1.48 -28.44
C GLY A 226 16.68 -2.04 -27.77
N PHE A 227 15.61 -2.37 -28.49
CA PHE A 227 14.65 -3.40 -28.05
C PHE A 227 15.31 -4.79 -28.15
N GLY A 228 16.39 -4.94 -27.39
CA GLY A 228 17.02 -6.21 -27.10
C GLY A 228 16.20 -6.91 -26.02
N VAL A 229 15.76 -8.11 -26.35
CA VAL A 229 15.40 -9.17 -25.40
C VAL A 229 16.40 -9.14 -24.23
N SER A 230 16.01 -8.56 -23.10
CA SER A 230 16.65 -8.82 -21.82
C SER A 230 15.72 -9.68 -20.98
N SER A 231 15.46 -10.89 -21.46
CA SER A 231 15.26 -12.03 -20.57
C SER A 231 16.59 -12.33 -19.88
N GLY A 232 17.03 -11.42 -19.02
CA GLY A 232 18.01 -11.73 -17.98
C GLY A 232 17.29 -12.42 -16.83
N PRO A 233 17.99 -13.23 -16.01
CA PRO A 233 17.38 -13.76 -14.80
C PRO A 233 16.84 -12.59 -13.98
N ASN A 234 15.54 -12.60 -13.69
CA ASN A 234 14.97 -11.68 -12.71
C ASN A 234 15.77 -11.87 -11.42
N ASP A 235 16.54 -10.85 -11.04
CA ASP A 235 17.25 -10.83 -9.77
C ASP A 235 16.22 -10.63 -8.65
N LEU A 236 15.58 -11.74 -8.28
CA LEU A 236 14.62 -11.82 -7.17
C LEU A 236 15.30 -11.62 -5.81
N SER A 237 16.62 -11.44 -5.76
CA SER A 237 17.32 -11.12 -4.51
C SER A 237 16.90 -9.78 -3.91
N LYS A 238 16.37 -8.88 -4.74
CA LYS A 238 15.88 -7.55 -4.32
C LYS A 238 14.40 -7.52 -3.96
N ASN A 239 13.67 -8.62 -4.19
CA ASN A 239 12.30 -8.78 -3.71
C ASN A 239 12.35 -9.32 -2.27
N ALA A 240 12.92 -8.51 -1.37
CA ALA A 240 13.26 -8.90 0.01
C ALA A 240 12.05 -9.14 0.93
N GLY A 241 10.82 -9.04 0.41
CA GLY A 241 9.60 -9.16 1.21
C GLY A 241 9.30 -10.55 1.78
N ASN A 242 10.02 -11.62 1.37
CA ASN A 242 9.68 -12.98 1.83
C ASN A 242 10.86 -13.97 1.95
N ARG A 243 12.12 -13.55 1.78
CA ARG A 243 13.27 -14.49 1.79
C ARG A 243 13.64 -15.02 3.18
N ASP A 244 13.22 -14.35 4.26
CA ASP A 244 13.71 -14.62 5.62
C ASP A 244 12.75 -15.38 6.55
N LEU A 245 11.63 -15.91 6.04
CA LEU A 245 10.67 -16.68 6.85
C LEU A 245 10.96 -18.19 6.89
N ALA A 246 12.05 -18.64 6.26
CA ALA A 246 12.50 -20.03 6.26
C ALA A 246 13.99 -20.13 6.60
N SER A 247 14.37 -19.71 7.81
CA SER A 247 15.63 -20.11 8.45
C SER A 247 15.53 -19.99 9.97
#